data_AF-A0A955P8T1-F1
#
_entry.id   AF-A0A955P8T1-F1
#
_cell.length_a   1.000
_cell.length_b   1.000
_cell.length_c   1.000
_cell.angle_alpha   90.00
_cell.angle_beta   90.00
_cell.angle_gamma   90.00
#
_symmetry.space_group_name_H-M   'P 1'
#
loop_
_entity.id
_entity.type
_entity.pdbx_description
1 polymer ?
#
loop_
_entity_poly.entity_id
_entity_poly.type
_entity_poly.pdbx_seq_one_letter_code
_entity_poly.pdbx_strand_id
1 'polypeptide(L)'
;FDVERHIPFSPDDAEISYRIVEQVGANESRVLMVASKRSDLYHLLDDLDKTGVQPDRIDVDVHGCGYSFARNGVGNGEPFAVLDLDLKSSRMSLIVDNGLRFSRAIHIGVGSLKEGDSALPTLQTDSSDWSEELHDWWKSLVRNIVRSLAGFAHEEHGAEPRKLIITGVGSRIEGLPEALQKEIELPVEVLDPIESGKGTENTTAYSCAIGLALEELEKEHHINLIPEEIYERYAAAHRKRFMFNTLFLVFINLFLLGGWAGHAFWHKQQTLRIYQNKIAKIQPKIADIKNIQEKQKVIAENMDLEHTAFDVTADIFYRTRDRVRIRQYNFKKSDSVDLDLEVFDRQDQVDYVKDLGESPHFCGVIEPGRSNVHRWPKTFGENLVTQDVSGLTAKICSNKEFK
;
A
#
# COMPACT_ATOMS: atom_id res chain seq x y z
N PHE A 1 -46.00 -5.97 13.28
CA PHE A 1 -47.32 -6.47 13.72
C PHE A 1 -47.78 -5.83 15.04
N ASP A 2 -47.09 -5.93 16.18
CA ASP A 2 -47.57 -5.26 17.42
C ASP A 2 -47.45 -3.72 17.38
N VAL A 3 -46.53 -3.20 16.58
CA VAL A 3 -46.28 -1.76 16.41
C VAL A 3 -47.47 -1.01 15.77
N GLU A 4 -48.22 -1.66 14.87
CA GLU A 4 -49.41 -1.11 14.19
C GLU A 4 -50.47 -0.61 15.17
N ARG A 5 -50.57 -1.22 16.35
CA ARG A 5 -51.57 -0.86 17.36
C ARG A 5 -51.20 0.40 18.15
N HIS A 6 -49.95 0.83 18.07
CA HIS A 6 -49.38 1.89 18.90
C HIS A 6 -49.07 3.17 18.12
N ILE A 7 -49.19 3.15 16.80
CA ILE A 7 -48.88 4.28 15.92
C ILE A 7 -50.16 4.80 15.24
N PRO A 8 -50.43 6.12 15.26
CA PRO A 8 -51.64 6.71 14.67
C PRO A 8 -51.55 6.94 13.14
N PHE A 9 -50.64 6.24 12.44
CA PHE A 9 -50.41 6.34 11.01
C PHE A 9 -49.98 4.98 10.43
N SER A 10 -49.98 4.87 9.10
CA SER A 10 -49.60 3.63 8.41
C SER A 10 -48.17 3.21 8.77
N PRO A 11 -47.91 1.92 9.05
CA PRO A 11 -46.54 1.41 9.23
C PRO A 11 -45.64 1.69 8.03
N ASP A 12 -46.20 1.68 6.83
CA ASP A 12 -45.45 1.95 5.59
C ASP A 12 -44.93 3.40 5.53
N ASP A 13 -45.61 4.31 6.23
CA ASP A 13 -45.25 5.73 6.34
C ASP A 13 -44.44 6.03 7.61
N ALA A 14 -44.10 5.01 8.40
CA ALA A 14 -43.44 5.11 9.69
C ALA A 14 -41.98 4.68 9.60
N GLU A 15 -41.09 5.45 10.21
CA GLU A 15 -39.76 5.00 10.58
C GLU A 15 -39.78 4.66 12.08
N ILE A 16 -39.32 3.46 12.44
CA ILE A 16 -39.43 2.91 13.79
C ILE A 16 -38.07 2.45 14.26
N SER A 17 -37.69 2.88 15.46
CA SER A 17 -36.49 2.43 16.16
C SER A 17 -36.87 1.96 17.56
N TYR A 18 -36.10 1.06 18.15
CA TYR A 18 -36.39 0.54 19.48
C TYR A 18 -35.12 0.19 20.26
N ARG A 19 -35.24 0.26 21.58
CA ARG A 19 -34.22 -0.17 22.55
C ARG A 19 -34.81 -1.20 23.48
N ILE A 20 -34.07 -2.28 23.77
CA ILE A 20 -34.43 -3.19 24.86
C ILE A 20 -34.09 -2.50 26.19
N VAL A 21 -35.13 -2.31 26.99
CA VAL A 21 -35.07 -1.65 28.30
C VAL A 21 -34.75 -2.71 29.35
N GLU A 22 -35.47 -3.83 29.33
CA GLU A 22 -35.34 -4.87 30.35
C GLU A 22 -35.63 -6.24 29.74
N GLN A 23 -34.91 -7.28 30.19
CA GLN A 23 -35.28 -8.67 29.92
C GLN A 23 -36.10 -9.20 31.10
N VAL A 24 -37.41 -9.32 30.92
CA VAL A 24 -38.35 -9.73 31.98
C VAL A 24 -38.34 -11.25 32.15
N GLY A 25 -38.00 -12.00 31.10
CA GLY A 25 -37.88 -13.46 31.14
C GLY A 25 -37.08 -14.02 29.97
N ALA A 26 -36.99 -15.35 29.87
CA ALA A 26 -36.18 -16.03 28.85
C ALA A 26 -36.56 -15.68 27.40
N ASN A 27 -37.83 -15.35 27.15
CA ASN A 27 -38.36 -15.02 25.82
C ASN A 27 -39.16 -13.70 25.80
N GLU A 28 -39.09 -12.89 26.87
CA GLU A 28 -39.85 -11.65 26.98
C GLU A 28 -38.92 -10.49 27.30
N SER A 29 -39.01 -9.44 26.49
CA SER A 29 -38.21 -8.22 26.64
C SER A 29 -39.12 -7.02 26.57
N ARG A 30 -38.89 -6.07 27.46
CA ARG A 30 -39.50 -4.76 27.41
C ARG A 30 -38.70 -3.88 26.46
N VAL A 31 -39.41 -3.23 25.54
CA VAL A 31 -38.79 -2.34 24.56
C VAL A 31 -39.33 -0.92 24.70
N LEU A 32 -38.43 0.06 24.66
CA LEU A 32 -38.77 1.45 24.40
C LEU A 32 -38.77 1.61 22.89
N MET A 33 -39.92 1.95 22.34
CA MET A 33 -40.08 2.15 20.90
C MET A 33 -40.28 3.63 20.60
N VAL A 34 -39.65 4.07 19.53
CA VAL A 34 -39.80 5.42 18.97
C VAL A 34 -40.23 5.29 17.53
N ALA A 35 -41.21 6.09 17.12
CA ALA A 35 -41.66 6.14 15.75
C ALA A 35 -41.91 7.58 15.30
N SER A 36 -41.57 7.87 14.05
CA SER A 36 -41.86 9.13 13.39
C SER A 36 -42.38 8.90 11.98
N LYS A 37 -43.14 9.86 11.44
CA LYS A 37 -43.51 9.81 10.02
C LYS A 37 -42.26 10.04 9.18
N ARG A 38 -42.14 9.27 8.09
CA ARG A 38 -41.04 9.42 7.14
C ARG A 38 -41.00 10.83 6.55
N SER A 39 -42.17 11.44 6.28
CA SER A 39 -42.26 12.83 5.77
C SER A 39 -41.55 13.84 6.66
N ASP A 40 -41.68 13.70 7.98
CA ASP A 40 -41.15 14.65 8.96
C ASP A 40 -39.63 14.49 9.06
N LEU A 41 -39.15 13.25 8.98
CA LEU A 41 -37.72 12.93 8.95
C LEU A 41 -37.06 13.43 7.65
N TYR A 42 -37.69 13.22 6.49
CA TYR A 42 -37.17 13.73 5.22
C TYR A 42 -37.12 15.25 5.20
N HIS A 43 -38.11 15.95 5.76
CA HIS A 43 -38.07 17.41 5.89
C HIS A 43 -36.87 17.87 6.72
N LEU A 44 -36.62 17.23 7.87
CA LEU A 44 -35.46 17.52 8.71
C LEU A 44 -34.13 17.25 7.97
N LEU A 45 -34.03 16.11 7.29
CA LEU A 45 -32.83 15.72 6.54
C LEU A 45 -32.54 16.67 5.36
N ASP A 46 -33.57 17.10 4.64
CA ASP A 46 -33.43 18.05 3.53
C ASP A 46 -32.98 19.44 4.03
N ASP A 47 -33.46 19.87 5.20
CA ASP A 47 -33.01 21.11 5.82
C ASP A 47 -31.54 21.04 6.25
N LEU A 48 -31.09 19.90 6.77
CA LEU A 48 -29.68 19.67 7.09
C LEU A 48 -28.81 19.59 5.83
N ASP A 49 -29.26 18.93 4.77
CA ASP A 49 -28.53 18.80 3.49
C ASP A 49 -28.28 20.18 2.86
N LYS A 50 -29.23 21.14 2.97
CA LYS A 50 -29.05 22.53 2.53
C LYS A 50 -27.91 23.25 3.24
N THR A 51 -27.59 22.86 4.47
CA THR A 51 -26.47 23.41 5.26
C THR A 51 -25.16 22.65 5.06
N GLY A 52 -25.18 21.55 4.30
CA GLY A 52 -24.03 20.65 4.12
C GLY A 52 -23.75 19.77 5.33
N VAL A 53 -24.66 19.71 6.31
CA VAL A 53 -24.57 18.84 7.48
C VAL A 53 -25.25 17.52 7.15
N GLN A 54 -24.52 16.42 7.32
CA GLN A 54 -25.04 15.06 7.16
C GLN A 54 -25.14 14.44 8.54
N PRO A 55 -26.35 14.25 9.10
CA PRO A 55 -26.49 13.62 10.40
C PRO A 55 -26.13 12.13 10.28
N ASP A 56 -25.32 11.65 11.21
CA ASP A 56 -25.03 10.22 11.35
C ASP A 56 -26.12 9.49 12.15
N ARG A 57 -26.96 10.23 12.89
CA ARG A 57 -28.04 9.71 13.72
C ARG A 57 -29.18 10.72 13.89
N ILE A 58 -30.42 10.24 13.97
CA ILE A 58 -31.59 11.02 14.43
C ILE A 58 -32.19 10.30 15.63
N ASP A 59 -32.39 11.04 16.72
CA ASP A 59 -32.93 10.54 17.99
C ASP A 59 -34.00 11.51 18.52
N VAL A 60 -34.62 11.18 19.65
CA VAL A 60 -35.61 11.99 20.33
C VAL A 60 -34.99 12.83 21.44
N ASP A 61 -35.48 14.05 21.57
CA ASP A 61 -35.03 15.04 22.55
C ASP A 61 -35.06 14.55 24.00
N VAL A 62 -36.12 13.85 24.40
CA VAL A 62 -36.29 13.33 25.77
C VAL A 62 -35.23 12.28 26.13
N HIS A 63 -34.73 11.53 25.14
CA HIS A 63 -33.65 10.58 25.32
C HIS A 63 -32.33 11.31 25.57
N GLY A 64 -31.97 12.24 24.69
CA GLY A 64 -30.80 13.10 24.88
C GLY A 64 -30.83 13.85 26.20
N CYS A 65 -31.96 14.45 26.56
CA CYS A 65 -32.11 15.19 27.82
C CYS A 65 -31.85 14.31 29.05
N GLY A 66 -32.48 13.13 29.10
CA GLY A 66 -32.28 12.18 30.19
C GLY A 66 -30.83 11.71 30.30
N TYR A 67 -30.20 11.43 29.16
CA TYR A 67 -28.83 10.92 29.11
C TYR A 67 -27.79 11.93 29.62
N SER A 68 -28.06 13.24 29.46
CA SER A 68 -27.19 14.30 29.98
C SER A 68 -26.97 14.23 31.50
N PHE A 69 -27.96 13.73 32.25
CA PHE A 69 -27.90 13.60 33.70
C PHE A 69 -27.55 12.19 34.17
N ALA A 70 -27.90 11.16 33.40
CA ALA A 70 -27.55 9.77 33.68
C ALA A 70 -26.04 9.58 33.85
N ARG A 71 -25.23 10.30 33.06
CA ARG A 71 -23.76 10.19 33.08
C ARG A 71 -23.10 10.91 34.26
N ASN A 72 -23.70 11.99 34.76
CA ASN A 72 -23.12 12.79 35.84
C ASN A 72 -23.27 12.11 37.22
N GLY A 73 -23.61 10.82 37.26
CA GLY A 73 -23.86 10.07 38.48
C GLY A 73 -25.10 10.54 39.24
N VAL A 74 -25.99 11.28 38.57
CA VAL A 74 -27.19 11.80 39.23
C VAL A 74 -28.08 10.63 39.63
N GLY A 75 -28.60 10.70 40.85
CA GLY A 75 -29.36 9.60 41.46
C GLY A 75 -28.50 8.54 42.15
N ASN A 76 -27.17 8.51 41.99
CA ASN A 76 -26.29 7.50 42.63
C ASN A 76 -26.75 6.05 42.43
N GLY A 77 -27.33 5.74 41.26
CA GLY A 77 -27.93 4.43 40.96
C GLY A 77 -29.40 4.27 41.39
N GLU A 78 -29.99 5.26 42.05
CA GLU A 78 -31.43 5.32 42.28
C GLU A 78 -32.18 5.98 41.11
N PRO A 79 -33.44 5.59 40.86
CA PRO A 79 -34.31 6.22 39.88
C PRO A 79 -34.46 7.73 40.11
N PHE A 80 -34.43 8.50 39.02
CA PHE A 80 -34.70 9.94 39.08
C PHE A 80 -35.52 10.39 37.87
N ALA A 81 -36.28 11.47 38.07
CA ALA A 81 -37.04 12.09 37.01
C ALA A 81 -36.32 13.33 36.47
N VAL A 82 -36.45 13.59 35.17
CA VAL A 82 -35.97 14.83 34.55
C VAL A 82 -37.17 15.55 33.94
N LEU A 83 -37.34 16.83 34.28
CA LEU A 83 -38.32 17.73 33.69
C LEU A 83 -37.58 18.76 32.83
N ASP A 84 -37.67 18.58 31.51
CA ASP A 84 -37.29 19.58 30.53
C ASP A 84 -38.42 20.57 30.34
N LEU A 85 -38.30 21.75 30.95
CA LEU A 85 -39.31 22.80 30.92
C LEU A 85 -38.93 23.86 29.88
N ASP A 86 -39.50 23.78 28.68
CA ASP A 86 -39.16 24.65 27.55
C ASP A 86 -40.26 25.70 27.27
N LEU A 87 -40.06 26.56 26.27
CA LEU A 87 -40.95 27.67 25.92
C LEU A 87 -42.35 27.22 25.52
N LYS A 88 -42.47 26.18 24.68
CA LYS A 88 -43.77 25.76 24.11
C LYS A 88 -44.39 24.57 24.85
N SER A 89 -43.57 23.65 25.29
CA SER A 89 -43.99 22.39 25.91
C SER A 89 -42.89 21.87 26.82
N SER A 90 -43.25 21.02 27.76
CA SER A 90 -42.32 20.34 28.64
C SER A 90 -42.30 18.86 28.35
N ARG A 91 -41.22 18.20 28.71
CA ARG A 91 -41.10 16.74 28.66
C ARG A 91 -40.61 16.25 30.01
N MET A 92 -41.13 15.11 30.41
CA MET A 92 -40.71 14.45 31.62
C MET A 92 -40.21 13.05 31.29
N SER A 93 -39.05 12.69 31.81
CA SER A 93 -38.49 11.35 31.68
C SER A 93 -38.21 10.73 33.04
N LEU A 94 -38.29 9.40 33.10
CA LEU A 94 -37.79 8.59 34.20
C LEU A 94 -36.53 7.88 33.75
N ILE A 95 -35.45 8.06 34.52
CA ILE A 95 -34.17 7.41 34.31
C ILE A 95 -33.98 6.36 35.41
N VAL A 96 -33.69 5.12 35.00
CA VAL A 96 -33.37 3.99 35.87
C VAL A 96 -32.20 3.25 35.26
N ASP A 97 -31.21 2.87 36.06
CA ASP A 97 -29.98 2.20 35.60
C ASP A 97 -29.29 2.95 34.44
N ASN A 98 -29.23 4.28 34.52
CA ASN A 98 -28.70 5.18 33.48
C ASN A 98 -29.43 5.11 32.11
N GLY A 99 -30.60 4.48 32.04
CA GLY A 99 -31.40 4.36 30.84
C GLY A 99 -32.75 5.06 30.96
N LEU A 100 -33.24 5.61 29.84
CA LEU A 100 -34.61 6.10 29.73
C LEU A 100 -35.58 4.91 29.87
N ARG A 101 -36.41 4.93 30.91
CA ARG A 101 -37.48 3.92 31.11
C ARG A 101 -38.83 4.41 30.62
N PHE A 102 -39.15 5.65 30.94
CA PHE A 102 -40.44 6.23 30.63
C PHE A 102 -40.28 7.67 30.17
N SER A 103 -41.18 8.10 29.29
CA SER A 103 -41.25 9.50 28.86
C SER A 103 -42.70 9.96 28.72
N ARG A 104 -42.92 11.25 28.96
CA ARG A 104 -44.22 11.88 28.72
C ARG A 104 -44.06 13.33 28.30
N ALA A 105 -44.77 13.69 27.23
CA ALA A 105 -44.95 15.08 26.84
C ALA A 105 -46.01 15.76 27.72
N ILE A 106 -45.74 16.99 28.11
CA ILE A 106 -46.62 17.89 28.84
C ILE A 106 -46.78 19.15 27.99
N HIS A 107 -47.99 19.42 27.50
CA HIS A 107 -48.28 20.59 26.66
C HIS A 107 -48.39 21.89 27.48
N ILE A 108 -47.39 22.15 28.32
CA ILE A 108 -47.23 23.34 29.14
C ILE A 108 -45.81 23.81 28.93
N GLY A 109 -45.65 25.08 28.55
CA GLY A 109 -44.34 25.71 28.42
C GLY A 109 -44.30 27.04 29.15
N VAL A 110 -43.11 27.61 29.31
CA VAL A 110 -42.93 28.90 30.02
C VAL A 110 -43.18 30.11 29.12
N GLY A 111 -43.41 29.90 27.83
CA GLY A 111 -43.65 30.98 26.86
C GLY A 111 -44.92 31.77 27.14
N SER A 112 -45.95 31.13 27.72
CA SER A 112 -47.19 31.82 28.12
C SER A 112 -47.02 32.70 29.36
N LEU A 113 -45.93 32.53 30.11
CA LEU A 113 -45.64 33.29 31.33
C LEU A 113 -44.78 34.53 31.09
N LYS A 114 -44.31 34.75 29.87
CA LYS A 114 -43.46 35.90 29.56
C LYS A 114 -44.32 37.16 29.53
N GLU A 115 -44.17 38.01 30.54
CA GLU A 115 -44.77 39.34 30.56
C GLU A 115 -43.86 40.34 29.82
N GLY A 116 -44.39 40.98 28.77
CA GLY A 116 -43.68 42.05 28.04
C GLY A 116 -42.29 41.66 27.51
N ASP A 117 -41.31 42.57 27.65
CA ASP A 117 -39.93 42.35 27.18
C ASP A 117 -39.14 41.43 28.13
N SER A 118 -39.41 40.13 28.02
CA SER A 118 -38.46 39.01 28.21
C SER A 118 -38.18 38.42 29.60
N ALA A 119 -38.75 38.92 30.71
CA ALA A 119 -38.51 38.32 32.03
C ALA A 119 -39.44 37.12 32.31
N LEU A 120 -38.90 36.07 32.91
CA LEU A 120 -39.70 34.98 33.51
C LEU A 120 -40.20 35.43 34.90
N PRO A 121 -41.34 34.91 35.37
CA PRO A 121 -41.85 35.25 36.70
C PRO A 121 -40.96 34.68 37.79
N THR A 122 -41.12 35.22 39.01
CA THR A 122 -40.54 34.66 40.24
C THR A 122 -41.61 33.97 41.06
N LEU A 123 -41.29 32.81 41.62
CA LEU A 123 -42.19 31.99 42.46
C LEU A 123 -41.83 32.10 43.95
N GLN A 124 -40.94 33.02 44.34
CA GLN A 124 -40.59 33.26 45.74
C GLN A 124 -41.67 34.01 46.52
N THR A 125 -42.59 34.70 45.81
CA THR A 125 -43.71 35.43 46.41
C THR A 125 -44.80 34.47 46.88
N ASP A 126 -45.58 34.90 47.87
CA ASP A 126 -46.75 34.14 48.32
C ASP A 126 -47.69 33.89 47.13
N SER A 127 -48.23 32.67 47.04
CA SER A 127 -49.09 32.26 45.93
C SER A 127 -50.37 33.10 45.79
N SER A 128 -50.70 33.92 46.79
CA SER A 128 -51.80 34.90 46.76
C SER A 128 -51.53 36.07 45.81
N ASP A 129 -50.26 36.36 45.55
CA ASP A 129 -49.83 37.53 44.78
C ASP A 129 -49.59 37.19 43.30
N TRP A 130 -49.75 35.92 42.93
CA TRP A 130 -49.58 35.44 41.56
C TRP A 130 -50.71 35.96 40.67
N SER A 131 -50.37 36.30 39.43
CA SER A 131 -51.37 36.59 38.39
C SER A 131 -52.25 35.37 38.14
N GLU A 132 -53.46 35.58 37.64
CA GLU A 132 -54.38 34.49 37.28
C GLU A 132 -53.74 33.52 36.28
N GLU A 133 -52.99 34.05 35.31
CA GLU A 133 -52.24 33.27 34.31
C GLU A 133 -51.16 32.39 34.97
N LEU A 134 -50.40 32.94 35.92
CA LEU A 134 -49.37 32.19 36.65
C LEU A 134 -49.99 31.09 37.52
N HIS A 135 -51.12 31.37 38.16
CA HIS A 135 -51.83 30.39 39.00
C HIS A 135 -52.36 29.22 38.17
N ASP A 136 -52.95 29.50 37.01
CA ASP A 136 -53.48 28.48 36.11
C ASP A 136 -52.38 27.65 35.47
N TRP A 137 -51.28 28.30 35.08
CA TRP A 137 -50.08 27.61 34.62
C TRP A 137 -49.50 26.70 35.71
N TRP A 138 -49.35 27.20 36.94
CA TRP A 138 -48.81 26.44 38.07
C TRP A 138 -49.66 25.20 38.38
N LYS A 139 -50.97 25.40 38.55
CA LYS A 139 -51.92 24.30 38.79
C LYS A 139 -51.86 23.25 37.68
N SER A 140 -51.68 23.68 36.44
CA SER A 140 -51.60 22.78 35.30
C SER A 140 -50.27 22.03 35.28
N LEU A 141 -49.16 22.70 35.58
CA LEU A 141 -47.83 22.11 35.64
C LEU A 141 -47.75 21.06 36.73
N VAL A 142 -48.07 21.42 37.97
CA VAL A 142 -48.07 20.52 39.14
C VAL A 142 -48.91 19.28 38.87
N ARG A 143 -50.16 19.48 38.39
CA ARG A 143 -51.06 18.36 38.09
C ARG A 143 -50.48 17.42 37.04
N ASN A 144 -49.79 17.95 36.04
CA ASN A 144 -49.15 17.11 35.02
C ASN A 144 -47.90 16.39 35.54
N ILE A 145 -47.10 17.03 36.41
CA ILE A 145 -45.94 16.41 37.07
C ILE A 145 -46.43 15.27 37.96
N VAL A 146 -47.37 15.53 38.88
CA VAL A 146 -47.92 14.51 39.79
C VAL A 146 -48.53 13.35 39.00
N ARG A 147 -49.30 13.62 37.94
CA ARG A 147 -49.85 12.56 37.08
C ARG A 147 -48.75 11.75 36.39
N SER A 148 -47.63 12.37 36.04
CA SER A 148 -46.52 11.68 35.38
C SER A 148 -45.76 10.81 36.39
N LEU A 149 -45.44 11.33 37.57
CA LEU A 149 -44.85 10.57 38.68
C LEU A 149 -45.72 9.37 39.08
N ALA A 150 -47.03 9.58 39.22
CA ALA A 150 -47.96 8.47 39.50
C ALA A 150 -47.99 7.44 38.36
N GLY A 151 -47.92 7.88 37.11
CA GLY A 151 -47.82 7.00 35.95
C GLY A 151 -46.56 6.13 35.98
N PHE A 152 -45.42 6.70 36.37
CA PHE A 152 -44.15 5.99 36.49
C PHE A 152 -44.21 4.90 37.56
N ALA A 153 -44.86 5.17 38.69
CA ALA A 153 -44.99 4.22 39.79
C ALA A 153 -45.98 3.07 39.52
N HIS A 154 -47.03 3.33 38.73
CA HIS A 154 -48.10 2.35 38.45
C HIS A 154 -47.85 1.48 37.22
N GLU A 155 -46.80 1.74 36.46
CA GLU A 155 -46.42 0.87 35.36
C GLU A 155 -45.92 -0.48 35.90
N GLU A 156 -46.10 -1.56 35.12
CA GLU A 156 -45.59 -2.87 35.50
C GLU A 156 -44.06 -2.77 35.66
N HIS A 157 -43.48 -3.12 36.81
CA HIS A 157 -42.05 -2.89 37.11
C HIS A 157 -41.64 -1.39 37.09
N GLY A 158 -42.61 -0.50 37.34
CA GLY A 158 -42.39 0.93 37.51
C GLY A 158 -41.48 1.24 38.69
N ALA A 159 -40.73 2.33 38.58
CA ALA A 159 -39.82 2.80 39.62
C ALA A 159 -40.22 4.19 40.10
N GLU A 160 -40.26 4.37 41.41
CA GLU A 160 -40.51 5.69 42.00
C GLU A 160 -39.23 6.53 41.98
N PRO A 161 -39.23 7.70 41.33
CA PRO A 161 -38.07 8.56 41.33
C PRO A 161 -37.81 9.10 42.73
N ARG A 162 -36.53 9.16 43.12
CA ARG A 162 -36.07 9.71 44.41
C ARG A 162 -35.85 11.21 44.39
N LYS A 163 -35.77 11.79 43.19
CA LYS A 163 -35.61 13.23 42.97
C LYS A 163 -36.16 13.62 41.59
N LEU A 164 -36.45 14.91 41.44
CA LEU A 164 -36.79 15.56 40.18
C LEU A 164 -35.72 16.57 39.81
N ILE A 165 -35.11 16.40 38.65
CA ILE A 165 -34.18 17.36 38.05
C ILE A 165 -34.98 18.29 37.15
N ILE A 166 -34.79 19.60 37.29
CA ILE A 166 -35.34 20.60 36.36
C ILE A 166 -34.24 21.06 35.42
N THR A 167 -34.58 21.09 34.13
CA THR A 167 -33.74 21.63 33.08
C THR A 167 -34.56 22.41 32.04
N GLY A 168 -33.91 22.89 30.98
CA GLY A 168 -34.53 23.72 29.95
C GLY A 168 -34.65 25.19 30.37
N VAL A 169 -35.38 25.98 29.57
CA VAL A 169 -35.53 27.43 29.78
C VAL A 169 -36.19 27.77 31.12
N GLY A 170 -37.12 26.93 31.58
CA GLY A 170 -37.84 27.11 32.83
C GLY A 170 -36.99 26.90 34.08
N SER A 171 -35.78 26.34 33.97
CA SER A 171 -34.84 26.27 35.09
C SER A 171 -34.38 27.65 35.57
N ARG A 172 -34.68 28.72 34.81
CA ARG A 172 -34.39 30.12 35.14
C ARG A 172 -35.49 30.79 35.97
N ILE A 173 -36.63 30.12 36.21
CA ILE A 173 -37.69 30.63 37.08
C ILE A 173 -37.19 30.57 38.52
N GLU A 174 -37.00 31.73 39.14
CA GLU A 174 -36.56 31.81 40.53
C GLU A 174 -37.63 31.25 41.48
N GLY A 175 -37.23 30.43 42.47
CA GLY A 175 -38.16 29.82 43.42
C GLY A 175 -38.90 28.58 42.89
N LEU A 176 -38.70 28.19 41.63
CA LEU A 176 -39.37 27.03 41.03
C LEU A 176 -39.05 25.71 41.76
N PRO A 177 -37.77 25.38 42.06
CA PRO A 177 -37.45 24.13 42.75
C PRO A 177 -38.09 24.04 44.14
N GLU A 178 -38.04 25.14 44.90
CA GLU A 178 -38.58 25.21 46.26
C GLU A 178 -40.11 25.09 46.25
N ALA A 179 -40.77 25.80 45.34
CA ALA A 179 -42.21 25.74 45.18
C ALA A 179 -42.68 24.33 44.76
N LEU A 180 -41.96 23.69 43.83
CA LEU A 180 -42.31 22.34 43.39
C LEU A 180 -42.08 21.33 44.49
N GLN A 181 -40.92 21.37 45.15
CA GLN A 181 -40.58 20.47 46.26
C GLN A 181 -41.63 20.49 47.37
N LYS A 182 -42.17 21.67 47.70
CA LYS A 182 -43.24 21.81 48.70
C LYS A 182 -44.54 21.13 48.27
N GLU A 183 -44.86 21.16 46.98
CA GLU A 183 -46.14 20.67 46.45
C GLU A 183 -46.12 19.17 46.12
N ILE A 184 -44.98 18.64 45.66
CA ILE A 184 -44.85 17.23 45.24
C ILE A 184 -44.17 16.32 46.26
N GLU A 185 -43.69 16.86 47.38
CA GLU A 185 -42.99 16.15 48.46
C GLU A 185 -41.78 15.30 48.00
N LEU A 186 -41.16 15.69 46.89
CA LEU A 186 -40.00 15.03 46.29
C LEU A 186 -38.83 16.04 46.20
N PRO A 187 -37.58 15.67 46.49
CA PRO A 187 -36.43 16.54 46.28
C PRO A 187 -36.38 17.08 44.85
N VAL A 188 -36.29 18.40 44.69
CA VAL A 188 -36.23 19.05 43.38
C VAL A 188 -34.96 19.87 43.26
N GLU A 189 -34.18 19.66 42.21
CA GLU A 189 -32.93 20.37 41.97
C GLU A 189 -32.85 20.88 40.52
N VAL A 190 -32.31 22.08 40.34
CA VAL A 190 -31.84 22.53 39.01
C VAL A 190 -30.40 22.10 38.90
N LEU A 191 -30.09 21.30 37.88
CA LEU A 191 -28.74 20.79 37.65
C LEU A 191 -28.27 21.20 36.26
N ASP A 192 -27.06 21.74 36.18
CA ASP A 192 -26.39 21.98 34.91
C ASP A 192 -25.78 20.66 34.40
N PRO A 193 -26.05 20.24 33.16
CA PRO A 193 -25.48 19.02 32.60
C PRO A 193 -23.94 19.06 32.46
N ILE A 194 -23.32 20.25 32.53
CA ILE A 194 -21.87 20.41 32.52
C ILE A 194 -21.44 21.10 33.82
N GLU A 195 -20.63 20.43 34.65
CA GLU A 195 -20.10 21.05 35.86
C GLU A 195 -19.38 22.36 35.54
N SER A 196 -19.75 23.43 36.25
CA SER A 196 -19.28 24.80 36.08
C SER A 196 -17.82 24.97 36.53
N GLY A 197 -16.90 24.30 35.84
CA GLY A 197 -15.45 24.50 35.96
C GLY A 197 -14.81 25.04 34.67
N LYS A 198 -15.55 25.06 33.55
CA LYS A 198 -15.00 25.36 32.21
C LYS A 198 -15.83 26.37 31.37
N GLY A 199 -16.95 26.88 31.86
CA GLY A 199 -17.80 27.84 31.14
C GLY A 199 -18.57 28.77 32.08
N THR A 200 -18.93 29.97 31.58
CA THR A 200 -19.66 31.02 32.31
C THR A 200 -21.16 31.04 32.00
N GLU A 201 -21.62 30.22 31.06
CA GLU A 201 -23.01 30.21 30.60
C GLU A 201 -23.79 29.05 31.21
N ASN A 202 -25.03 29.30 31.62
CA ASN A 202 -25.96 28.28 32.10
C ASN A 202 -26.33 27.36 30.93
N THR A 203 -25.95 26.07 31.01
CA THR A 203 -26.13 25.12 29.91
C THR A 203 -27.38 24.26 30.03
N THR A 204 -28.26 24.51 31.01
CA THR A 204 -29.51 23.75 31.20
C THR A 204 -30.39 23.75 29.94
N ALA A 205 -30.44 24.86 29.20
CA ALA A 205 -31.17 24.97 27.93
C ALA A 205 -30.64 24.06 26.82
N TYR A 206 -29.40 23.56 26.94
CA TYR A 206 -28.74 22.71 25.95
C TYR A 206 -28.65 21.24 26.40
N SER A 207 -29.28 20.86 27.50
CA SER A 207 -29.20 19.50 28.08
C SER A 207 -29.49 18.40 27.06
N CYS A 208 -30.52 18.57 26.23
CA CYS A 208 -30.86 17.62 25.16
C CYS A 208 -29.70 17.44 24.17
N ALA A 209 -29.13 18.54 23.66
CA ALA A 209 -28.04 18.51 22.70
C ALA A 209 -26.75 17.94 23.33
N ILE A 210 -26.47 18.30 24.59
CA ILE A 210 -25.33 17.79 25.34
C ILE A 210 -25.43 16.29 25.52
N GLY A 211 -26.59 15.77 25.92
CA GLY A 211 -26.76 14.33 26.09
C GLY A 211 -26.69 13.54 24.78
N LEU A 212 -27.23 14.06 23.68
CA LEU A 212 -27.06 13.45 22.35
C LEU A 212 -25.58 13.36 21.94
N ALA A 213 -24.80 14.42 22.24
CA ALA A 213 -23.37 14.43 21.97
C ALA A 213 -22.59 13.49 22.90
N LEU A 214 -22.97 13.38 24.18
CA LEU A 214 -22.35 12.48 25.15
C LEU A 214 -22.57 11.01 24.80
N GLU A 215 -23.75 10.65 24.30
CA GLU A 215 -24.08 9.30 23.87
C GLU A 215 -23.24 8.87 22.66
N GLU A 216 -23.01 9.79 21.71
CA GLU A 216 -22.17 9.53 20.54
C GLU A 216 -20.74 9.11 20.92
N LEU A 217 -20.21 9.66 22.02
CA LEU A 217 -18.87 9.33 22.51
C LEU A 217 -18.77 7.89 23.03
N GLU A 218 -19.87 7.30 23.50
CA GLU A 218 -19.88 5.94 24.05
C GLU A 218 -20.18 4.86 23.00
N LYS A 219 -20.67 5.26 21.82
CA LYS A 219 -21.07 4.36 20.71
C LYS A 219 -22.15 3.33 21.10
N GLU A 220 -22.80 3.53 22.23
CA GLU A 220 -23.99 2.78 22.62
C GLU A 220 -25.21 3.51 22.07
N HIS A 221 -25.39 3.44 20.74
CA HIS A 221 -26.55 4.07 20.11
C HIS A 221 -27.77 3.18 20.30
N HIS A 222 -28.76 3.70 21.03
CA HIS A 222 -29.95 2.92 21.34
C HIS A 222 -31.14 3.23 20.44
N ILE A 223 -31.16 4.42 19.85
CA ILE A 223 -32.24 4.90 19.00
C ILE A 223 -31.62 5.59 17.79
N ASN A 224 -32.14 5.26 16.61
CA ASN A 224 -31.78 5.90 15.36
C ASN A 224 -32.95 5.83 14.37
N LEU A 225 -33.40 7.00 13.93
CA LEU A 225 -34.52 7.19 13.02
C LEU A 225 -34.06 7.65 11.63
N ILE A 226 -32.78 7.54 11.27
CA ILE A 226 -32.37 7.78 9.89
C ILE A 226 -32.87 6.63 9.01
N PRO A 227 -33.69 6.90 7.99
CA PRO A 227 -34.15 5.86 7.07
C PRO A 227 -32.99 5.17 6.35
N GLU A 228 -33.10 3.87 6.14
CA GLU A 228 -32.04 3.05 5.52
C GLU A 228 -31.60 3.58 4.15
N GLU A 229 -32.52 4.13 3.35
CA GLU A 229 -32.21 4.65 2.01
C GLU A 229 -31.28 5.88 2.06
N ILE A 230 -31.32 6.63 3.16
CA ILE A 230 -30.45 7.78 3.39
C ILE A 230 -29.03 7.31 3.72
N TYR A 231 -28.89 6.26 4.54
CA TYR A 231 -27.60 5.62 4.76
C TYR A 231 -26.98 5.10 3.46
N GLU A 232 -27.78 4.45 2.62
CA GLU A 232 -27.31 3.97 1.31
C GLU A 232 -26.85 5.12 0.42
N ARG A 233 -27.59 6.23 0.40
CA ARG A 233 -27.25 7.44 -0.37
C ARG A 233 -25.93 8.05 0.12
N TYR A 234 -25.76 8.21 1.42
CA TYR A 234 -24.52 8.74 2.01
C TYR A 234 -23.34 7.79 1.78
N ALA A 235 -23.52 6.49 2.00
CA ALA A 235 -22.50 5.48 1.74
C ALA A 235 -22.11 5.40 0.26
N ALA A 236 -23.07 5.55 -0.67
CA ALA A 236 -22.78 5.60 -2.11
C ALA A 236 -21.99 6.86 -2.50
N ALA A 237 -22.34 8.01 -1.96
CA ALA A 237 -21.60 9.26 -2.18
C ALA A 237 -20.16 9.15 -1.65
N HIS A 238 -19.99 8.62 -0.44
CA HIS A 238 -18.68 8.40 0.15
C HIS A 238 -17.84 7.37 -0.65
N ARG A 239 -18.44 6.24 -1.05
CA ARG A 239 -17.79 5.22 -1.90
C ARG A 239 -17.31 5.79 -3.23
N LYS A 240 -18.11 6.63 -3.90
CA LYS A 240 -17.71 7.28 -5.16
C LYS A 240 -16.49 8.20 -4.97
N ARG A 241 -16.49 9.04 -3.94
CA ARG A 241 -15.35 9.93 -3.61
C ARG A 241 -14.12 9.11 -3.25
N PHE A 242 -14.27 8.10 -2.40
CA PHE A 242 -13.18 7.20 -2.01
C PHE A 242 -12.57 6.46 -3.21
N MET A 243 -13.42 5.91 -4.09
CA MET A 243 -12.98 5.23 -5.31
C MET A 243 -12.24 6.18 -6.24
N PHE A 244 -12.73 7.40 -6.44
CA PHE A 244 -12.05 8.41 -7.26
C PHE A 244 -10.68 8.77 -6.70
N ASN A 245 -10.59 9.06 -5.39
CA ASN A 245 -9.33 9.37 -4.72
C ASN A 245 -8.33 8.19 -4.78
N THR A 246 -8.82 6.96 -4.62
CA THR A 246 -8.00 5.75 -4.71
C THR A 246 -7.45 5.57 -6.13
N LEU A 247 -8.30 5.71 -7.16
CA LEU A 247 -7.88 5.61 -8.56
C LEU A 247 -6.85 6.69 -8.91
N PHE A 248 -7.04 7.90 -8.40
CA PHE A 248 -6.10 9.01 -8.58
C PHE A 248 -4.74 8.71 -7.95
N LEU A 249 -4.69 8.16 -6.74
CA LEU A 249 -3.44 7.74 -6.08
C LEU A 249 -2.74 6.60 -6.83
N VAL A 250 -3.49 5.62 -7.34
CA VAL A 250 -2.93 4.54 -8.16
C VAL A 250 -2.34 5.10 -9.46
N PHE A 251 -3.04 6.04 -10.11
CA PHE A 251 -2.55 6.70 -11.31
C PHE A 251 -1.25 7.48 -11.05
N ILE A 252 -1.18 8.26 -9.96
CA ILE A 252 0.05 8.97 -9.57
C ILE A 252 1.20 7.97 -9.34
N ASN A 253 0.94 6.86 -8.65
CA ASN A 253 1.97 5.84 -8.40
C ASN A 253 2.45 5.21 -9.71
N LEU A 254 1.54 4.86 -10.62
CA LEU A 254 1.89 4.35 -11.96
C LEU A 254 2.69 5.37 -12.77
N PHE A 255 2.32 6.65 -12.70
CA PHE A 255 3.04 7.73 -13.38
C PHE A 255 4.45 7.89 -12.82
N LEU A 256 4.62 7.85 -11.50
CA LEU A 256 5.94 7.89 -10.85
C LEU A 256 6.80 6.68 -11.21
N LEU A 257 6.22 5.47 -11.20
CA LEU A 257 6.90 4.24 -11.62
C LEU A 257 7.30 4.28 -13.09
N GLY A 258 6.41 4.76 -13.97
CA GLY A 258 6.68 4.96 -15.39
C GLY A 258 7.78 5.99 -15.62
N GLY A 259 7.77 7.10 -14.87
CA GLY A 259 8.83 8.11 -14.89
C GLY A 259 10.18 7.55 -14.44
N TRP A 260 10.21 6.78 -13.35
CA TRP A 260 11.44 6.13 -12.86
C TRP A 260 11.99 5.10 -13.86
N ALA A 261 11.13 4.22 -14.39
CA ALA A 261 11.51 3.22 -15.39
C ALA A 261 11.98 3.89 -16.71
N GLY A 262 11.26 4.91 -17.16
CA GLY A 262 11.62 5.71 -18.32
C GLY A 262 12.97 6.41 -18.15
N HIS A 263 13.22 6.99 -16.98
CA HIS A 263 14.52 7.60 -16.63
C HIS A 263 15.64 6.55 -16.64
N ALA A 264 15.44 5.39 -16.02
CA ALA A 264 16.42 4.31 -16.01
C ALA A 264 16.72 3.78 -17.44
N PHE A 265 15.68 3.62 -18.26
CA PHE A 265 15.82 3.22 -19.65
C PHE A 265 16.56 4.26 -20.48
N TRP A 266 16.22 5.54 -20.32
CA TRP A 266 16.88 6.64 -21.01
C TRP A 266 18.37 6.72 -20.65
N HIS A 267 18.72 6.59 -19.37
CA HIS A 267 20.11 6.52 -18.93
C HIS A 267 20.88 5.36 -19.56
N LYS A 268 20.28 4.16 -19.59
CA LYS A 268 20.88 2.99 -20.23
C LYS A 268 21.12 3.22 -21.72
N GLN A 269 20.15 3.80 -22.42
CA GLN A 269 20.25 4.14 -23.84
C GLN A 269 21.39 5.14 -24.11
N GLN A 270 21.52 6.18 -23.27
CA GLN A 270 22.60 7.16 -23.39
C GLN A 270 23.97 6.53 -23.15
N THR A 271 24.08 5.66 -22.15
CA THR A 271 25.35 5.01 -21.81
C THR A 271 25.78 4.05 -22.92
N LEU A 272 24.83 3.31 -23.52
CA LEU A 272 25.10 2.46 -24.68
C LEU A 272 25.68 3.24 -25.87
N ARG A 273 25.11 4.42 -26.17
CA ARG A 273 25.65 5.30 -27.22
C ARG A 273 27.08 5.73 -26.94
N ILE A 274 27.41 6.07 -25.68
CA ILE A 274 28.77 6.42 -25.28
C ILE A 274 29.72 5.24 -25.49
N TYR A 275 29.33 4.02 -25.10
CA TYR A 275 30.15 2.82 -25.29
C TYR A 275 30.35 2.47 -26.77
N GLN A 276 29.31 2.56 -27.60
CA GLN A 276 29.43 2.37 -29.05
C GLN A 276 30.42 3.36 -29.67
N ASN A 277 30.35 4.63 -29.29
CA ASN A 277 31.31 5.64 -29.75
C ASN A 277 32.74 5.36 -29.27
N LYS A 278 32.93 4.85 -28.05
CA LYS A 278 34.26 4.44 -27.55
C LYS A 278 34.81 3.23 -28.33
N ILE A 279 33.98 2.23 -28.58
CA ILE A 279 34.35 1.04 -29.36
C ILE A 279 34.76 1.46 -30.77
N ALA A 280 33.97 2.29 -31.45
CA ALA A 280 34.27 2.78 -32.79
C ALA A 280 35.62 3.53 -32.87
N LYS A 281 36.02 4.23 -31.79
CA LYS A 281 37.33 4.91 -31.72
C LYS A 281 38.51 3.98 -31.44
N ILE A 282 38.28 2.85 -30.77
CA ILE A 282 39.34 1.90 -30.36
C ILE A 282 39.57 0.84 -31.44
N GLN A 283 38.53 0.44 -32.17
CA GLN A 283 38.57 -0.56 -33.23
C GLN A 283 39.71 -0.35 -34.25
N PRO A 284 39.94 0.88 -34.79
CA PRO A 284 41.06 1.10 -35.70
C PRO A 284 42.43 0.92 -35.03
N LYS A 285 42.60 1.32 -33.75
CA LYS A 285 43.88 1.16 -33.03
C LYS A 285 44.24 -0.30 -32.80
N ILE A 286 43.25 -1.17 -32.59
CA ILE A 286 43.47 -2.62 -32.47
C ILE A 286 43.93 -3.21 -33.81
N ALA A 287 43.34 -2.75 -34.92
CA ALA A 287 43.74 -3.18 -36.25
C ALA A 287 45.18 -2.77 -36.58
N ASP A 288 45.59 -1.56 -36.20
CA ASP A 288 46.95 -1.06 -36.41
C ASP A 288 48.00 -1.88 -35.63
N ILE A 289 47.72 -2.20 -34.35
CA ILE A 289 48.62 -3.01 -33.51
C ILE A 289 48.78 -4.42 -34.11
N LYS A 290 47.70 -5.02 -34.61
CA LYS A 290 47.75 -6.35 -35.24
C LYS A 290 48.65 -6.35 -36.48
N ASN A 291 48.58 -5.30 -37.29
CA ASN A 291 49.42 -5.12 -38.49
C ASN A 291 50.90 -4.96 -38.12
N ILE A 292 51.22 -4.23 -37.03
CA ILE A 292 52.59 -4.08 -36.55
C ILE A 292 53.16 -5.42 -36.06
N GLN A 293 52.37 -6.23 -35.34
CA GLN A 293 52.81 -7.56 -34.88
C GLN A 293 53.11 -8.50 -36.05
N GLU A 294 52.30 -8.45 -37.11
CA GLU A 294 52.49 -9.25 -38.32
C GLU A 294 53.80 -8.88 -39.05
N LYS A 295 54.11 -7.58 -39.14
CA LYS A 295 55.39 -7.09 -39.69
C LYS A 295 56.60 -7.54 -38.86
N GLN A 296 56.50 -7.53 -37.53
CA GLN A 296 57.59 -8.01 -36.67
C GLN A 296 57.90 -9.50 -36.88
N LYS A 297 56.87 -10.32 -37.09
CA LYS A 297 57.04 -11.76 -37.33
C LYS A 297 57.84 -12.03 -38.62
N VAL A 298 57.53 -11.32 -39.70
CA VAL A 298 58.21 -11.46 -41.00
C VAL A 298 59.68 -11.04 -40.95
N ILE A 299 60.01 -10.01 -40.15
CA ILE A 299 61.40 -9.55 -40.00
C ILE A 299 62.23 -10.56 -39.21
N ALA A 300 61.65 -11.15 -38.15
CA ALA A 300 62.34 -12.13 -37.31
C ALA A 300 62.71 -13.42 -38.07
N GLU A 301 61.86 -13.88 -39.01
CA GLU A 301 62.11 -15.09 -39.81
C GLU A 301 63.26 -14.92 -40.83
N ASN A 302 63.61 -13.68 -41.22
CA ASN A 302 64.61 -13.43 -42.26
C ASN A 302 66.05 -13.27 -41.76
N MET A 303 66.29 -13.17 -40.44
CA MET A 303 67.63 -12.85 -39.88
C MET A 303 68.55 -14.06 -39.59
N ASP A 304 68.18 -15.29 -39.94
CA ASP A 304 69.08 -16.45 -39.74
C ASP A 304 70.26 -16.39 -40.75
N LEU A 305 71.46 -16.11 -40.24
CA LEU A 305 72.69 -15.84 -41.00
C LEU A 305 73.67 -17.02 -41.03
N GLU A 306 73.46 -18.06 -40.22
CA GLU A 306 74.43 -19.17 -40.05
C GLU A 306 74.10 -20.43 -40.87
N HIS A 307 72.89 -20.48 -41.46
CA HIS A 307 72.45 -21.55 -42.36
C HIS A 307 71.85 -20.95 -43.63
N THR A 308 72.61 -20.07 -44.30
CA THR A 308 72.14 -19.48 -45.55
C THR A 308 72.02 -20.55 -46.63
N ALA A 309 71.14 -20.33 -47.61
CA ALA A 309 70.98 -21.24 -48.74
C ALA A 309 72.32 -21.50 -49.46
N PHE A 310 73.22 -20.50 -49.45
CA PHE A 310 74.53 -20.60 -50.06
C PHE A 310 75.46 -21.55 -49.30
N ASP A 311 75.57 -21.39 -47.98
CA ASP A 311 76.46 -22.20 -47.14
C ASP A 311 76.05 -23.68 -47.17
N VAL A 312 74.74 -23.95 -47.06
CA VAL A 312 74.19 -25.30 -47.10
C VAL A 312 74.41 -25.95 -48.46
N THR A 313 74.24 -25.20 -49.56
CA THR A 313 74.50 -25.73 -50.92
C THR A 313 75.99 -26.03 -51.12
N ALA A 314 76.87 -25.16 -50.63
CA ALA A 314 78.31 -25.33 -50.75
C ALA A 314 78.80 -26.59 -50.02
N ASP A 315 78.35 -26.82 -48.79
CA ASP A 315 78.75 -28.00 -48.00
C ASP A 315 78.24 -29.32 -48.62
N ILE A 316 77.01 -29.35 -49.14
CA ILE A 316 76.49 -30.50 -49.89
C ILE A 316 77.37 -30.79 -51.11
N PHE A 317 77.76 -29.77 -51.86
CA PHE A 317 78.59 -29.93 -53.06
C PHE A 317 79.96 -30.51 -52.71
N TYR A 318 80.63 -30.00 -51.67
CA TYR A 318 81.94 -30.52 -51.23
C TYR A 318 81.92 -31.97 -50.77
N ARG A 319 80.78 -32.44 -50.24
CA ARG A 319 80.62 -33.82 -49.75
C ARG A 319 80.12 -34.79 -50.82
N THR A 320 79.72 -34.29 -51.99
CA THR A 320 79.25 -35.13 -53.09
C THR A 320 80.42 -35.87 -53.74
N ARG A 321 80.44 -37.20 -53.63
CA ARG A 321 81.45 -38.06 -54.27
C ARG A 321 81.17 -38.20 -55.77
N ASP A 322 82.19 -38.52 -56.58
CA ASP A 322 82.08 -38.73 -58.04
C ASP A 322 81.03 -39.78 -58.47
N ARG A 323 80.60 -40.64 -57.54
CA ARG A 323 79.59 -41.70 -57.75
C ARG A 323 78.18 -41.31 -57.30
N VAL A 324 77.95 -40.05 -56.96
CA VAL A 324 76.63 -39.51 -56.59
C VAL A 324 76.36 -38.28 -57.44
N ARG A 325 75.20 -38.21 -58.09
CA ARG A 325 74.77 -37.05 -58.87
C ARG A 325 73.47 -36.49 -58.30
N ILE A 326 73.46 -35.21 -57.93
CA ILE A 326 72.26 -34.52 -57.46
C ILE A 326 71.45 -34.06 -58.68
N ARG A 327 70.18 -34.47 -58.76
CA ARG A 327 69.25 -34.08 -59.83
C ARG A 327 68.37 -32.89 -59.45
N GLN A 328 67.93 -32.84 -58.19
CA GLN A 328 67.08 -31.77 -57.69
C GLN A 328 67.48 -31.37 -56.27
N TYR A 329 67.41 -30.07 -56.00
CA TYR A 329 67.68 -29.45 -54.70
C TYR A 329 66.56 -28.47 -54.37
N ASN A 330 65.90 -28.65 -53.24
CA ASN A 330 64.90 -27.72 -52.73
C ASN A 330 65.25 -27.31 -51.30
N PHE A 331 65.47 -26.01 -51.09
CA PHE A 331 65.88 -25.43 -49.81
C PHE A 331 64.72 -24.69 -49.16
N LYS A 332 64.34 -25.12 -47.96
CA LYS A 332 63.41 -24.38 -47.08
C LYS A 332 64.21 -23.80 -45.92
N LYS A 333 64.34 -22.47 -45.90
CA LYS A 333 65.17 -21.75 -44.91
C LYS A 333 64.74 -22.10 -43.49
N SER A 334 65.70 -22.50 -42.66
CA SER A 334 65.52 -22.89 -41.25
C SER A 334 64.58 -24.09 -41.02
N ASP A 335 64.32 -24.92 -42.04
CA ASP A 335 63.45 -26.11 -41.97
C ASP A 335 64.13 -27.37 -42.53
N SER A 336 64.22 -27.51 -43.86
CA SER A 336 64.78 -28.71 -44.48
C SER A 336 65.38 -28.48 -45.87
N VAL A 337 66.21 -29.43 -46.29
CA VAL A 337 66.69 -29.60 -47.66
C VAL A 337 66.17 -30.92 -48.20
N ASP A 338 65.50 -30.85 -49.35
CA ASP A 338 65.04 -32.03 -50.08
C ASP A 338 65.95 -32.25 -51.30
N LEU A 339 66.53 -33.45 -51.41
CA LEU A 339 67.47 -33.86 -52.44
C LEU A 339 66.92 -35.06 -53.22
N ASP A 340 67.05 -34.99 -54.55
CA ASP A 340 66.91 -36.15 -55.42
C ASP A 340 68.26 -36.51 -56.01
N LEU A 341 68.64 -37.79 -55.92
CA LEU A 341 69.98 -38.29 -56.21
C LEU A 341 69.94 -39.42 -57.23
N GLU A 342 71.04 -39.57 -57.97
CA GLU A 342 71.36 -40.72 -58.80
C GLU A 342 72.68 -41.32 -58.29
N VAL A 343 72.65 -42.59 -57.90
CA VAL A 343 73.78 -43.32 -57.29
C VAL A 343 74.09 -44.60 -58.06
N PHE A 344 75.31 -45.11 -57.98
CA PHE A 344 75.67 -46.36 -58.67
C PHE A 344 75.22 -47.60 -57.89
N ASP A 345 75.53 -47.69 -56.59
CA ASP A 345 75.06 -48.78 -55.72
C ASP A 345 74.30 -48.27 -54.50
N ARG A 346 73.50 -49.14 -53.89
CA ARG A 346 72.78 -48.87 -52.64
C ARG A 346 73.74 -48.54 -51.50
N GLN A 347 74.96 -49.09 -51.51
CA GLN A 347 75.99 -48.75 -50.53
C GLN A 347 76.47 -47.30 -50.70
N ASP A 348 76.54 -46.77 -51.93
CA ASP A 348 76.92 -45.37 -52.18
C ASP A 348 75.86 -44.40 -51.63
N GLN A 349 74.57 -44.77 -51.65
CA GLN A 349 73.50 -43.99 -51.00
C GLN A 349 73.70 -43.94 -49.47
N VAL A 350 73.94 -45.08 -48.84
CA VAL A 350 74.10 -45.18 -47.38
C VAL A 350 75.33 -44.41 -46.92
N ASP A 351 76.43 -44.52 -47.66
CA ASP A 351 77.67 -43.79 -47.38
C ASP A 351 77.47 -42.27 -47.56
N TYR A 352 76.75 -41.84 -48.60
CA TYR A 352 76.48 -40.42 -48.81
C TYR A 352 75.54 -39.81 -47.75
N VAL A 353 74.53 -40.56 -47.31
CA VAL A 353 73.68 -40.18 -46.17
C VAL A 353 74.50 -40.03 -44.89
N LYS A 354 75.49 -40.91 -44.68
CA LYS A 354 76.41 -40.80 -43.54
C LYS A 354 77.30 -39.56 -43.64
N ASP A 355 77.86 -39.27 -44.82
CA ASP A 355 78.72 -38.10 -45.06
C ASP A 355 77.94 -36.77 -44.87
N LEU A 356 76.67 -36.74 -45.28
CA LEU A 356 75.75 -35.62 -45.02
C LEU A 356 75.40 -35.50 -43.53
N GLY A 357 75.32 -36.62 -42.80
CA GLY A 357 75.10 -36.64 -41.36
C GLY A 357 76.26 -36.04 -40.54
N GLU A 358 77.46 -35.95 -41.13
CA GLU A 358 78.63 -35.28 -40.55
C GLU A 358 78.72 -33.78 -40.90
N SER A 359 77.70 -33.23 -41.58
CA SER A 359 77.61 -31.79 -41.87
C SER A 359 77.26 -30.99 -40.62
N PRO A 360 77.90 -29.84 -40.38
CA PRO A 360 77.51 -28.93 -39.31
C PRO A 360 76.15 -28.25 -39.56
N HIS A 361 75.60 -28.34 -40.78
CA HIS A 361 74.33 -27.71 -41.12
C HIS A 361 73.11 -28.63 -40.95
N PHE A 362 73.29 -29.95 -40.77
CA PHE A 362 72.19 -30.90 -40.67
C PHE A 362 72.11 -31.55 -39.28
N CYS A 363 70.93 -31.57 -38.71
CA CYS A 363 70.69 -32.07 -37.35
C CYS A 363 70.26 -33.54 -37.39
N GLY A 364 71.18 -34.44 -37.78
CA GLY A 364 71.12 -35.90 -37.57
C GLY A 364 69.94 -36.70 -38.13
N VAL A 365 68.87 -36.05 -38.60
CA VAL A 365 67.67 -36.66 -39.14
C VAL A 365 67.73 -36.53 -40.65
N ILE A 366 68.20 -37.61 -41.28
CA ILE A 366 68.18 -37.77 -42.74
C ILE A 366 67.25 -38.94 -43.04
N GLU A 367 66.09 -38.65 -43.62
CA GLU A 367 65.15 -39.69 -44.02
C GLU A 367 65.61 -40.29 -45.36
N PRO A 368 65.98 -41.59 -45.41
CA PRO A 368 66.46 -42.19 -46.65
C PRO A 368 65.32 -42.25 -47.68
N GLY A 369 65.49 -41.54 -48.79
CA GLY A 369 64.57 -41.55 -49.93
C GLY A 369 64.40 -42.94 -50.55
N ARG A 370 63.33 -43.14 -51.32
CA ARG A 370 63.05 -44.43 -51.97
C ARG A 370 63.96 -44.63 -53.17
N SER A 371 64.67 -45.76 -53.19
CA SER A 371 65.53 -46.16 -54.32
C SER A 371 64.74 -46.96 -55.36
N ASN A 372 64.79 -46.53 -56.63
CA ASN A 372 64.30 -47.29 -57.78
C ASN A 372 65.50 -47.75 -58.62
N VAL A 373 65.64 -49.06 -58.81
CA VAL A 373 66.75 -49.65 -59.59
C VAL A 373 66.40 -49.61 -61.07
N HIS A 374 67.30 -49.07 -61.90
CA HIS A 374 67.15 -49.09 -63.36
C HIS A 374 68.25 -49.96 -63.98
N ARG A 375 67.84 -51.02 -64.70
CA ARG A 375 68.76 -51.97 -65.35
C ARG A 375 68.80 -51.66 -66.84
N TRP A 376 69.92 -51.13 -67.32
CA TRP A 376 70.12 -50.80 -68.72
C TRP A 376 70.36 -52.08 -69.57
N PRO A 377 69.70 -52.26 -70.74
CA PRO A 377 69.95 -53.40 -71.63
C PRO A 377 71.31 -53.28 -72.36
N LYS A 378 71.99 -54.42 -72.57
CA LYS A 378 73.35 -54.53 -73.12
C LYS A 378 73.53 -53.91 -74.51
N THR A 379 74.42 -52.93 -74.62
CA THR A 379 75.22 -52.67 -75.82
C THR A 379 76.58 -52.12 -75.39
N PHE A 380 77.61 -52.97 -75.47
CA PHE A 380 79.04 -52.75 -75.15
C PHE A 380 79.44 -52.63 -73.66
N GLY A 381 80.04 -53.71 -73.12
CA GLY A 381 81.03 -53.71 -72.03
C GLY A 381 80.59 -53.27 -70.62
N GLU A 382 80.49 -54.24 -69.69
CA GLU A 382 80.15 -54.14 -68.24
C GLU A 382 78.78 -53.53 -67.86
N ASN A 383 78.04 -54.24 -66.99
CA ASN A 383 76.76 -53.78 -66.47
C ASN A 383 76.98 -52.65 -65.45
N LEU A 384 76.83 -51.40 -65.85
CA LEU A 384 76.62 -50.29 -64.90
C LEU A 384 75.13 -50.22 -64.57
N VAL A 385 74.76 -50.77 -63.42
CA VAL A 385 73.43 -50.55 -62.83
C VAL A 385 73.52 -49.25 -62.05
N THR A 386 72.62 -48.30 -62.30
CA THR A 386 72.45 -47.10 -61.46
C THR A 386 71.07 -47.13 -60.80
N GLN A 387 70.95 -46.47 -59.66
CA GLN A 387 69.73 -46.37 -58.87
C GLN A 387 69.38 -44.89 -58.69
N ASP A 388 68.13 -44.55 -59.00
CA ASP A 388 67.58 -43.23 -58.71
C ASP A 388 66.97 -43.25 -57.31
N VAL A 389 67.39 -42.32 -56.46
CA VAL A 389 66.91 -42.15 -55.10
C VAL A 389 66.16 -40.84 -55.03
N SER A 390 64.85 -40.90 -54.83
CA SER A 390 64.02 -39.71 -54.69
C SER A 390 63.55 -39.47 -53.26
N GLY A 391 63.50 -38.20 -52.87
CA GLY A 391 62.98 -37.74 -51.58
C GLY A 391 63.93 -37.98 -50.40
N LEU A 392 65.23 -37.73 -50.58
CA LEU A 392 66.13 -37.66 -49.43
C LEU A 392 65.94 -36.30 -48.74
N THR A 393 65.39 -36.29 -47.53
CA THR A 393 65.18 -35.05 -46.77
C THR A 393 66.16 -34.96 -45.61
N ALA A 394 66.93 -33.88 -45.56
CA ALA A 394 67.84 -33.53 -44.46
C ALA A 394 67.33 -32.29 -43.72
N LYS A 395 67.12 -32.38 -42.40
CA LYS A 395 66.68 -31.23 -41.59
C LYS A 395 67.85 -30.30 -41.27
N ILE A 396 67.67 -29.01 -41.54
CA ILE A 396 68.68 -27.99 -41.22
C ILE A 396 68.67 -27.77 -39.71
N CYS A 397 69.86 -27.69 -39.11
CA CYS A 397 69.95 -27.30 -37.71
C CYS A 397 69.35 -25.91 -37.51
N SER A 398 68.35 -25.81 -36.64
CA SER A 398 67.78 -24.53 -36.28
C SER A 398 68.65 -23.91 -35.19
N ASN A 399 69.03 -22.64 -35.38
CA ASN A 399 69.76 -21.85 -34.38
C ASN A 399 68.98 -21.61 -33.07
N LYS A 400 67.82 -22.25 -32.89
CA LYS A 400 66.96 -22.20 -31.72
C LYS A 400 67.27 -23.25 -30.64
N GLU A 401 68.24 -24.15 -30.85
CA GLU A 401 68.64 -25.13 -29.83
C GLU A 401 69.98 -24.84 -29.12
N PHE A 402 70.65 -23.73 -29.44
CA PHE A 402 71.74 -23.19 -28.62
C PHE A 402 71.40 -21.77 -28.11
N LYS A 403 70.49 -21.69 -27.14
CA LYS A 403 70.51 -20.67 -26.07
C LYS A 403 69.56 -20.99 -24.92
#